data_AF-A0A0P0XTS7-F1
#
_entry.id   AF-A0A0P0XTS7-F1
#
_cell.length_a   1.000
_cell.length_b   1.000
_cell.length_c   1.000
_cell.angle_alpha   90.00
_cell.angle_beta   90.00
_cell.angle_gamma   90.00
#
_symmetry.space_group_name_H-M   'P 1'
#
loop_
_entity.id
_entity.type
_entity.pdbx_description
1 polymer ?
#
loop_
_entity_poly.entity_id
_entity_poly.type
_entity_poly.pdbx_seq_one_letter_code
_entity_poly.pdbx_strand_id
1 'polypeptide(L)'
;MSGDPTEFLSVASSLFGAVIDVHYYNLYNSMFDNYTVEQNINFVRNNRSSDINTVTKQNVPLTFVGEWVAEWYVDNASKEDYQNFAQAQLDLYGKATFGWSYWTFKNVKNHWSMEWMIKNGYISLNNLPPSSPPIRSVNLGGWLVTEGWILPSLFDGIPNNDLLDGTTLHIKSVIQDKYLAAEQGGGQTIVANRVVASDWESFTLWRVDETTFNLRVFKKQFMGIDSNGTVIATATTPGLSETFQIVRSDTDKNRVRIRAPNGSFLQAKTANSVTADYGESTNWGNDDPSVFIVDMVGGPQGEYQICNGYGAEKASQVLREHWSTYIVESDFEFISSSGLNAVRIPVGWWIASDPNPPAPFVGGSLQALDNAFKWAENYNIGVIVDLHAAPGSQNHWEHSATRDGSLEWGTTDTSITQTVQIIDFLASRYANSPSLLAIELLNEPWGPDVPLEKLKKYYEDAYNVVRKYTAKAYVIMSNRLAGESNTELLDFASRFPGVVIDVHYYNLFNDDTFKNLNVEQNIEFVKNSRKAEFSNITKQKSPLTFVGEWAAEWKVNGASKEEYQRFAQAQLDVYGRATFGWAYWNFKNVNNHWSLEWMIKNGYISLKI
;
A
#
# COMPACT_ATOMS: atom_id res chain seq x y z
N MET A 1 -6.77 23.04 44.12
CA MET A 1 -6.04 23.84 43.12
C MET A 1 -5.21 22.86 42.31
N SER A 2 -5.40 22.77 40.99
CA SER A 2 -4.39 22.07 40.17
C SER A 2 -3.18 22.99 40.11
N GLY A 3 -2.01 22.47 40.50
CA GLY A 3 -0.75 23.20 40.34
C GLY A 3 -0.44 23.46 38.87
N ASP A 4 0.55 24.31 38.60
CA ASP A 4 1.07 24.49 37.25
C ASP A 4 1.62 23.14 36.74
N PRO A 5 1.02 22.53 35.70
CA PRO A 5 1.44 21.21 35.22
C PRO A 5 2.85 21.23 34.64
N THR A 6 3.45 22.41 34.46
CA THR A 6 4.80 22.59 33.92
C THR A 6 5.92 22.59 34.98
N GLU A 7 5.57 22.63 36.27
CA GLU A 7 6.52 22.82 37.38
C GLU A 7 7.68 21.81 37.36
N PHE A 8 7.40 20.56 36.99
CA PHE A 8 8.39 19.47 36.96
C PHE A 8 8.97 19.18 35.58
N LEU A 9 8.58 19.90 34.53
CA LEU A 9 9.04 19.60 33.16
C LEU A 9 10.56 19.64 33.03
N SER A 10 11.22 20.65 33.60
CA SER A 10 12.68 20.80 33.51
C SER A 10 13.43 19.65 34.18
N VAL A 11 12.97 19.23 35.36
CA VAL A 11 13.56 18.14 36.13
C VAL A 11 13.31 16.81 35.43
N ALA A 12 12.06 16.51 35.08
CA ALA A 12 11.69 15.24 34.44
C ALA A 12 12.34 15.07 33.06
N SER A 13 12.58 16.16 32.31
CA SER A 13 13.30 16.10 31.02
C SER A 13 14.75 15.62 31.15
N SER A 14 15.35 15.73 32.33
CA SER A 14 16.72 15.27 32.60
C SER A 14 16.81 13.82 33.08
N LEU A 15 15.67 13.16 33.32
CA LEU A 15 15.59 11.84 33.93
C LEU A 15 15.02 10.82 32.94
N PHE A 16 15.83 9.84 32.56
CA PHE A 16 15.40 8.76 31.67
C PHE A 16 14.24 7.97 32.29
N GLY A 17 13.14 7.83 31.55
CA GLY A 17 11.95 7.11 31.99
C GLY A 17 11.03 7.87 32.96
N ALA A 18 11.26 9.15 33.22
CA ALA A 18 10.37 9.95 34.03
C ALA A 18 9.03 10.20 33.32
N VAL A 19 7.94 10.11 34.11
CA VAL A 19 6.57 10.39 33.69
C VAL A 19 5.99 11.47 34.59
N ILE A 20 5.36 12.47 34.00
CA ILE A 20 4.66 13.54 34.73
C ILE A 20 3.26 13.05 35.02
N ASP A 21 2.94 12.92 36.31
CA ASP A 21 1.61 12.54 36.77
C ASP A 21 0.77 13.78 37.09
N VAL A 22 -0.32 13.98 36.35
CA VAL A 22 -1.24 15.11 36.52
C VAL A 22 -2.61 14.63 36.97
N HIS A 23 -3.17 15.30 37.98
CA HIS A 23 -4.45 14.91 38.59
C HIS A 23 -5.50 15.99 38.38
N TYR A 24 -6.69 15.58 37.96
CA TYR A 24 -7.69 16.48 37.41
C TYR A 24 -9.09 16.24 38.01
N TYR A 25 -9.48 17.09 38.97
CA TYR A 25 -10.79 17.06 39.63
C TYR A 25 -11.60 18.33 39.35
N ASN A 26 -12.79 18.26 38.75
CA ASN A 26 -13.72 19.41 38.69
C ASN A 26 -14.51 19.52 40.00
N LEU A 27 -13.77 19.38 41.10
CA LEU A 27 -14.22 19.28 42.47
C LEU A 27 -13.14 19.95 43.32
N TYR A 28 -13.47 20.31 44.56
CA TYR A 28 -12.53 20.87 45.55
C TYR A 28 -12.04 22.30 45.30
N ASN A 29 -12.46 22.93 44.22
CA ASN A 29 -12.30 24.38 44.03
C ASN A 29 -13.69 25.01 44.02
N SER A 30 -13.90 26.03 44.87
CA SER A 30 -15.17 26.71 45.02
C SER A 30 -15.65 27.41 43.74
N MET A 31 -14.78 27.59 42.75
CA MET A 31 -15.20 28.04 41.42
C MET A 31 -16.24 27.10 40.79
N PHE A 32 -16.14 25.79 41.03
CA PHE A 32 -17.03 24.80 40.43
C PHE A 32 -18.39 24.72 41.11
N ASP A 33 -18.53 25.24 42.34
CA ASP A 33 -19.78 25.18 43.13
C ASP A 33 -20.93 25.93 42.44
N ASN A 34 -20.61 26.90 41.58
CA ASN A 34 -21.59 27.71 40.86
C ASN A 34 -21.60 27.42 39.35
N TYR A 35 -20.90 26.38 38.88
CA TYR A 35 -20.83 26.06 37.46
C TYR A 35 -22.06 25.26 37.04
N THR A 36 -22.67 25.67 35.93
CA THR A 36 -23.64 24.85 35.20
C THR A 36 -22.99 23.60 34.60
N VAL A 37 -23.82 22.66 34.14
CA VAL A 37 -23.39 21.49 33.35
C VAL A 37 -22.46 21.90 32.20
N GLU A 38 -22.93 22.85 31.38
CA GLU A 38 -22.20 23.30 30.19
C GLU A 38 -20.87 23.97 30.56
N GLN A 39 -20.85 24.80 31.60
CA GLN A 39 -19.62 25.44 32.07
C GLN A 39 -18.59 24.42 32.56
N ASN A 40 -19.01 23.36 33.25
CA ASN A 40 -18.11 22.29 33.67
C ASN A 40 -17.53 21.53 32.47
N ILE A 41 -18.36 21.15 31.49
CA ILE A 41 -17.91 20.46 30.28
C ILE A 41 -16.96 21.35 29.46
N ASN A 42 -17.31 22.62 29.28
CA ASN A 42 -16.48 23.58 28.55
C ASN A 42 -15.16 23.87 29.27
N PHE A 43 -15.14 23.84 30.61
CA PHE A 43 -13.90 23.96 31.37
C PHE A 43 -12.94 22.80 31.07
N VAL A 44 -13.45 21.56 30.96
CA VAL A 44 -12.63 20.43 30.53
C VAL A 44 -12.13 20.66 29.10
N ARG A 45 -13.04 20.95 28.15
CA ARG A 45 -12.69 21.09 26.72
C ARG A 45 -11.74 22.24 26.41
N ASN A 46 -11.83 23.35 27.15
CA ASN A 46 -11.07 24.56 26.84
C ASN A 46 -9.89 24.73 27.79
N ASN A 47 -10.15 24.79 29.09
CA ASN A 47 -9.13 25.12 30.09
C ASN A 47 -8.18 23.93 30.31
N ARG A 48 -8.71 22.75 30.63
CA ARG A 48 -7.85 21.55 30.82
C ARG A 48 -7.17 21.12 29.53
N SER A 49 -7.77 21.40 28.37
CA SER A 49 -7.09 21.14 27.10
C SER A 49 -5.82 21.97 26.93
N SER A 50 -5.79 23.22 27.41
CA SER A 50 -4.56 24.03 27.39
C SER A 50 -3.46 23.42 28.25
N ASP A 51 -3.83 22.92 29.43
CA ASP A 51 -2.90 22.31 30.38
C ASP A 51 -2.30 21.02 29.81
N ILE A 52 -3.16 20.08 29.40
CA ILE A 52 -2.76 18.82 28.75
C ILE A 52 -1.89 19.10 27.53
N ASN A 53 -2.32 20.00 26.63
CA ASN A 53 -1.54 20.34 25.43
C ASN A 53 -0.16 20.93 25.75
N THR A 54 0.06 21.45 26.95
CA THR A 54 1.36 22.00 27.36
C THR A 54 2.31 20.89 27.81
N VAL A 55 1.80 19.87 28.51
CA VAL A 55 2.59 18.72 28.99
C VAL A 55 2.63 17.54 28.02
N THR A 56 1.86 17.56 26.93
CA THR A 56 1.91 16.55 25.87
C THR A 56 2.60 17.02 24.59
N LYS A 57 3.35 18.15 24.63
CA LYS A 57 4.13 18.65 23.47
C LYS A 57 5.26 17.70 23.09
N GLN A 58 5.73 17.78 21.85
CA GLN A 58 6.94 17.05 21.44
C GLN A 58 8.15 17.47 22.29
N ASN A 59 9.03 16.51 22.60
CA ASN A 59 10.26 16.68 23.39
C ASN A 59 10.07 17.04 24.86
N VAL A 60 8.92 16.71 25.45
CA VAL A 60 8.71 16.72 26.90
C VAL A 60 8.55 15.29 27.43
N PRO A 61 8.72 15.05 28.75
CA PRO A 61 8.50 13.74 29.37
C PRO A 61 7.10 13.18 29.10
N LEU A 62 6.95 11.85 29.22
CA LEU A 62 5.64 11.22 29.08
C LEU A 62 4.68 11.77 30.15
N THR A 63 3.41 11.94 29.81
CA THR A 63 2.39 12.46 30.72
C THR A 63 1.36 11.39 31.02
N PHE A 64 1.10 11.17 32.30
CA PHE A 64 0.06 10.30 32.81
C PHE A 64 -1.02 11.15 33.48
N VAL A 65 -2.29 10.97 33.11
CA VAL A 65 -3.40 11.54 33.87
C VAL A 65 -3.77 10.53 34.95
N GLY A 66 -3.05 10.56 36.07
CA GLY A 66 -3.10 9.44 37.03
C GLY A 66 -4.38 9.36 37.83
N GLU A 67 -5.10 10.46 38.01
CA GLU A 67 -6.34 10.45 38.75
C GLU A 67 -7.38 11.43 38.21
N TRP A 68 -8.56 10.88 37.92
CA TRP A 68 -9.76 11.64 37.64
C TRP A 68 -11.02 10.85 38.02
N VAL A 69 -12.12 11.58 38.19
CA VAL A 69 -13.49 11.05 38.37
C VAL A 69 -14.46 11.87 37.53
N ALA A 70 -15.55 11.25 37.10
CA ALA A 70 -16.68 11.91 36.46
C ALA A 70 -17.73 12.35 37.51
N GLU A 71 -17.25 12.98 38.59
CA GLU A 71 -18.09 13.55 39.64
C GLU A 71 -17.99 15.08 39.63
N TRP A 72 -19.11 15.74 39.93
CA TRP A 72 -19.26 17.19 40.10
C TRP A 72 -20.41 17.50 41.07
N TYR A 73 -20.56 18.75 41.50
CA TYR A 73 -21.64 19.19 42.40
C TYR A 73 -22.71 20.04 41.71
N VAL A 74 -23.11 19.65 40.50
CA VAL A 74 -24.18 20.33 39.77
C VAL A 74 -25.54 19.72 40.14
N ASP A 75 -26.40 20.51 40.78
CA ASP A 75 -27.74 20.06 41.17
C ASP A 75 -28.61 19.72 39.96
N ASN A 76 -29.41 18.65 40.08
CA ASN A 76 -30.35 18.16 39.07
C ASN A 76 -29.73 17.77 37.70
N ALA A 77 -28.41 17.52 37.63
CA ALA A 77 -27.77 17.01 36.41
C ALA A 77 -28.36 15.65 36.00
N SER A 78 -28.68 15.51 34.72
CA SER A 78 -29.21 14.28 34.15
C SER A 78 -28.11 13.23 33.95
N LYS A 79 -28.50 11.98 33.70
CA LYS A 79 -27.54 10.93 33.29
C LYS A 79 -26.76 11.32 32.03
N GLU A 80 -27.43 11.96 31.06
CA GLU A 80 -26.82 12.44 29.83
C GLU A 80 -25.76 13.52 30.09
N ASP A 81 -26.00 14.40 31.07
CA ASP A 81 -25.02 15.42 31.45
C ASP A 81 -23.74 14.79 32.02
N TYR A 82 -23.87 13.78 32.88
CA TYR A 82 -22.72 13.03 33.39
C TYR A 82 -22.02 12.23 32.29
N GLN A 83 -22.75 11.64 31.33
CA GLN A 83 -22.16 10.98 30.16
C GLN A 83 -21.34 11.96 29.32
N ASN A 84 -21.90 13.13 29.02
CA ASN A 84 -21.24 14.18 28.23
C ASN A 84 -20.00 14.72 28.94
N PHE A 85 -20.06 14.86 30.27
CA PHE A 85 -18.91 15.25 31.08
C PHE A 85 -17.81 14.21 31.09
N ALA A 86 -18.16 12.95 31.36
CA ALA A 86 -17.21 11.85 31.36
C ALA A 86 -16.58 11.64 29.97
N GLN A 87 -17.35 11.79 28.89
CA GLN A 87 -16.84 11.72 27.53
C GLN A 87 -15.86 12.87 27.24
N ALA A 88 -16.17 14.10 27.63
CA ALA A 88 -15.25 15.23 27.46
C ALA A 88 -13.93 15.03 28.22
N GLN A 89 -13.98 14.38 29.40
CA GLN A 89 -12.80 13.98 30.15
C GLN A 89 -12.01 12.89 29.40
N LEU A 90 -12.67 11.82 28.93
CA LEU A 90 -12.03 10.74 28.17
C LEU A 90 -11.37 11.24 26.87
N ASP A 91 -12.07 12.07 26.11
CA ASP A 91 -11.56 12.68 24.86
C ASP A 91 -10.29 13.50 25.10
N LEU A 92 -10.20 14.16 26.26
CA LEU A 92 -9.07 14.98 26.61
C LEU A 92 -7.94 14.18 27.25
N TYR A 93 -8.23 13.39 28.28
CA TYR A 93 -7.25 12.64 29.05
C TYR A 93 -6.68 11.47 28.26
N GLY A 94 -7.42 10.96 27.27
CA GLY A 94 -6.91 10.02 26.27
C GLY A 94 -5.77 10.58 25.41
N LYS A 95 -5.53 11.89 25.42
CA LYS A 95 -4.38 12.52 24.73
C LYS A 95 -3.08 12.45 25.54
N ALA A 96 -3.12 12.01 26.80
CA ALA A 96 -1.94 11.86 27.63
C ALA A 96 -1.00 10.80 27.03
N THR A 97 0.30 11.09 26.97
CA THR A 97 1.28 10.28 26.24
C THR A 97 1.69 8.98 26.94
N PHE A 98 1.34 8.81 28.22
CA PHE A 98 1.53 7.58 29.00
C PHE A 98 0.21 6.84 29.30
N GLY A 99 -0.93 7.53 29.16
CA GLY A 99 -2.26 7.01 29.49
C GLY A 99 -2.92 7.75 30.65
N TRP A 100 -3.96 7.14 31.21
CA TRP A 100 -4.74 7.71 32.30
C TRP A 100 -5.28 6.62 33.23
N SER A 101 -5.60 7.00 34.48
CA SER A 101 -6.25 6.15 35.46
C SER A 101 -7.49 6.83 36.03
N TYR A 102 -8.60 6.09 36.07
CA TYR A 102 -9.75 6.50 36.87
C TYR A 102 -9.43 6.24 38.34
N TRP A 103 -9.81 7.16 39.22
CA TRP A 103 -9.42 7.14 40.64
C TRP A 103 -9.54 5.77 41.32
N THR A 104 -10.65 5.05 41.12
CA THR A 104 -10.76 3.67 41.61
C THR A 104 -11.76 2.83 40.83
N PHE A 105 -11.53 1.51 40.81
CA PHE A 105 -12.43 0.56 40.17
C PHE A 105 -13.75 0.41 40.95
N LYS A 106 -13.67 0.30 42.29
CA LYS A 106 -14.83 0.08 43.18
C LYS A 106 -14.90 1.15 44.27
N ASN A 107 -16.08 1.76 44.42
CA ASN A 107 -16.34 2.74 45.47
C ASN A 107 -17.81 2.70 45.90
N VAL A 108 -18.09 3.08 47.15
CA VAL A 108 -19.47 3.25 47.65
C VAL A 108 -20.17 4.47 47.05
N LYS A 109 -19.41 5.46 46.58
CA LYS A 109 -19.92 6.59 45.79
C LYS A 109 -19.93 6.21 44.31
N ASN A 110 -21.11 6.22 43.70
CA ASN A 110 -21.33 5.72 42.34
C ASN A 110 -20.40 6.34 41.28
N HIS A 111 -20.33 7.67 41.18
CA HIS A 111 -19.47 8.34 40.20
C HIS A 111 -17.97 8.28 40.54
N TRP A 112 -17.61 7.77 41.72
CA TRP A 112 -16.22 7.46 42.07
C TRP A 112 -15.84 6.02 41.72
N SER A 113 -16.80 5.17 41.34
CA SER A 113 -16.57 3.77 40.97
C SER A 113 -16.61 3.60 39.45
N MET A 114 -15.46 3.32 38.84
CA MET A 114 -15.38 3.04 37.41
C MET A 114 -16.26 1.85 37.01
N GLU A 115 -16.29 0.78 37.82
CA GLU A 115 -17.16 -0.38 37.60
C GLU A 115 -18.64 0.03 37.52
N TRP A 116 -19.10 0.85 38.45
CA TRP A 116 -20.50 1.32 38.47
C TRP A 116 -20.80 2.21 37.26
N MET A 117 -19.90 3.13 36.92
CA MET A 117 -20.05 4.03 35.78
C MET A 117 -20.18 3.27 34.47
N ILE A 118 -19.37 2.23 34.26
CA ILE A 118 -19.44 1.38 33.07
C ILE A 118 -20.73 0.55 33.08
N LYS A 119 -21.03 -0.16 34.18
CA LYS A 119 -22.21 -1.04 34.28
C LYS A 119 -23.53 -0.31 34.11
N ASN A 120 -23.60 0.95 34.51
CA ASN A 120 -24.80 1.78 34.39
C ASN A 120 -24.77 2.69 33.15
N GLY A 121 -23.78 2.54 32.27
CA GLY A 121 -23.69 3.24 30.99
C GLY A 121 -23.40 4.73 31.09
N TYR A 122 -22.77 5.20 32.15
CA TYR A 122 -22.29 6.59 32.29
C TYR A 122 -20.94 6.81 31.60
N ILE A 123 -20.12 5.76 31.49
CA ILE A 123 -18.86 5.74 30.75
C ILE A 123 -18.92 4.61 29.72
N SER A 124 -18.58 4.92 28.47
CA SER A 124 -18.30 3.93 27.44
C SER A 124 -16.82 4.01 27.07
N LEU A 125 -16.08 2.92 27.32
CA LEU A 125 -14.68 2.82 26.88
C LEU A 125 -14.55 2.42 25.41
N ASN A 126 -15.68 2.10 24.76
CA ASN A 126 -15.73 1.73 23.34
C ASN A 126 -15.76 2.96 22.41
N ASN A 127 -15.78 4.18 22.97
CA ASN A 127 -15.89 5.44 22.22
C ASN A 127 -14.57 6.23 22.08
N LEU A 128 -13.43 5.68 22.51
CA LEU A 128 -12.15 6.22 22.03
C LEU A 128 -12.09 5.93 20.52
N PRO A 129 -11.68 6.88 19.64
CA PRO A 129 -11.49 6.56 18.24
C PRO A 129 -10.60 5.30 18.17
N PRO A 130 -10.98 4.25 17.41
CA PRO A 130 -10.39 2.91 17.49
C PRO A 130 -8.86 2.91 17.44
N SER A 131 -8.32 3.93 16.78
CA SER A 131 -6.91 4.26 16.72
C SER A 131 -6.78 5.76 16.49
N SER A 132 -6.55 6.55 17.54
CA SER A 132 -6.07 7.93 17.35
C SER A 132 -4.57 7.88 17.07
N PRO A 133 -4.03 8.73 16.18
CA PRO A 133 -2.60 8.81 15.94
C PRO A 133 -1.79 8.93 17.25
N PRO A 134 -0.60 8.30 17.34
CA PRO A 134 0.09 7.62 16.25
C PRO A 134 -0.44 6.19 15.98
N ILE A 135 -0.64 5.89 14.70
CA ILE A 135 -1.10 4.61 14.17
C ILE A 135 0.08 3.63 14.05
N ARG A 136 -0.14 2.39 14.51
CA ARG A 136 0.76 1.25 14.33
C ARG A 136 0.03 0.22 13.48
N SER A 137 0.35 0.18 12.20
CA SER A 137 -0.39 -0.56 11.20
C SER A 137 0.48 -1.62 10.52
N VAL A 138 -0.17 -2.49 9.75
CA VAL A 138 0.46 -3.44 8.85
C VAL A 138 -0.30 -3.45 7.53
N ASN A 139 0.43 -3.59 6.43
CA ASN A 139 -0.17 -3.76 5.12
C ASN A 139 -0.74 -5.18 4.97
N LEU A 140 -1.82 -5.31 4.19
CA LEU A 140 -2.41 -6.58 3.77
C LEU A 140 -2.21 -6.80 2.25
N GLY A 141 -1.01 -6.50 1.77
CA GLY A 141 -0.57 -6.73 0.38
C GLY A 141 -0.60 -8.20 -0.02
N GLY A 142 -0.70 -8.45 -1.32
CA GLY A 142 -0.88 -9.80 -1.86
C GLY A 142 -2.27 -10.40 -1.62
N TRP A 143 -3.22 -9.68 -1.01
CA TRP A 143 -4.58 -10.16 -0.73
C TRP A 143 -5.62 -9.70 -1.77
N LEU A 144 -6.11 -8.45 -1.68
CA LEU A 144 -7.11 -7.90 -2.63
C LEU A 144 -6.48 -7.23 -3.85
N VAL A 145 -5.15 -7.12 -3.85
CA VAL A 145 -4.29 -6.89 -5.01
C VAL A 145 -3.14 -7.86 -4.89
N THR A 146 -3.04 -8.80 -5.83
CA THR A 146 -2.03 -9.88 -5.77
C THR A 146 -0.69 -9.47 -6.39
N GLU A 147 0.41 -9.94 -5.79
CA GLU A 147 1.78 -9.81 -6.30
C GLU A 147 2.50 -11.16 -6.22
N GLY A 148 3.14 -11.57 -7.31
CA GLY A 148 3.75 -12.88 -7.46
C GLY A 148 4.92 -13.10 -6.51
N TRP A 149 5.69 -12.08 -6.17
CA TRP A 149 6.80 -12.22 -5.23
C TRP A 149 6.33 -12.41 -3.76
N ILE A 150 5.08 -12.03 -3.43
CA ILE A 150 4.49 -12.22 -2.10
C ILE A 150 3.96 -13.65 -1.94
N LEU A 151 3.26 -14.17 -2.96
CA LEU A 151 2.71 -15.53 -2.99
C LEU A 151 2.83 -16.14 -4.41
N PRO A 152 4.02 -16.65 -4.79
CA PRO A 152 4.28 -17.15 -6.15
C PRO A 152 3.37 -18.31 -6.58
N SER A 153 2.93 -19.12 -5.61
CA SER A 153 2.12 -20.32 -5.87
C SER A 153 0.76 -20.03 -6.51
N LEU A 154 0.28 -18.78 -6.45
CA LEU A 154 -0.92 -18.38 -7.19
C LEU A 154 -0.75 -18.53 -8.72
N PHE A 155 0.48 -18.47 -9.23
CA PHE A 155 0.79 -18.51 -10.66
C PHE A 155 1.15 -19.92 -11.16
N ASP A 156 1.37 -20.90 -10.27
CA ASP A 156 1.87 -22.24 -10.63
C ASP A 156 0.92 -23.02 -11.56
N GLY A 157 -0.39 -22.80 -11.41
CA GLY A 157 -1.41 -23.49 -12.19
C GLY A 157 -1.64 -22.91 -13.59
N ILE A 158 -0.99 -21.79 -13.95
CA ILE A 158 -1.20 -21.15 -15.25
C ILE A 158 -0.39 -21.89 -16.32
N PRO A 159 -1.01 -22.36 -17.43
CA PRO A 159 -0.28 -22.97 -18.53
C PRO A 159 0.70 -21.97 -19.17
N ASN A 160 1.95 -22.36 -19.39
CA ASN A 160 3.01 -21.44 -19.84
C ASN A 160 3.06 -20.16 -18.98
N ASN A 161 3.13 -20.32 -17.64
CA ASN A 161 3.20 -19.21 -16.68
C ASN A 161 4.47 -18.34 -16.77
N ASP A 162 5.40 -18.71 -17.63
CA ASP A 162 6.56 -17.93 -18.01
C ASP A 162 6.29 -17.02 -19.23
N LEU A 163 5.18 -17.24 -19.96
CA LEU A 163 4.69 -16.43 -21.08
C LEU A 163 3.37 -15.72 -20.71
N LEU A 164 3.40 -14.86 -19.70
CA LEU A 164 2.25 -14.04 -19.28
C LEU A 164 2.28 -12.67 -19.99
N ASP A 165 1.18 -11.90 -19.89
CA ASP A 165 1.19 -10.52 -20.37
C ASP A 165 2.34 -9.73 -19.72
N GLY A 166 3.07 -8.99 -20.55
CA GLY A 166 4.22 -8.21 -20.12
C GLY A 166 5.53 -8.98 -20.08
N THR A 167 5.54 -10.32 -20.21
CA THR A 167 6.80 -11.05 -20.41
C THR A 167 7.50 -10.49 -21.65
N THR A 168 8.74 -10.03 -21.47
CA THR A 168 9.59 -9.54 -22.56
C THR A 168 10.52 -10.65 -23.04
N LEU A 169 10.50 -10.86 -24.35
CA LEU A 169 11.30 -11.86 -25.04
C LEU A 169 12.40 -11.20 -25.87
N HIS A 170 13.59 -11.77 -25.83
CA HIS A 170 14.59 -11.62 -26.88
C HIS A 170 14.57 -12.88 -27.75
N ILE A 171 14.33 -12.71 -29.05
CA ILE A 171 14.14 -13.84 -29.97
C ILE A 171 15.37 -13.92 -30.87
N LYS A 172 16.09 -15.04 -30.86
CA LYS A 172 17.32 -15.26 -31.61
C LYS A 172 17.13 -16.32 -32.68
N SER A 173 17.43 -15.98 -33.94
CA SER A 173 17.49 -16.96 -35.02
C SER A 173 18.71 -17.88 -34.82
N VAL A 174 18.49 -19.19 -34.85
CA VAL A 174 19.58 -20.17 -34.70
C VAL A 174 20.48 -20.23 -35.93
N ILE A 175 19.90 -20.08 -37.13
CA ILE A 175 20.65 -20.17 -38.39
C ILE A 175 21.46 -18.90 -38.66
N GLN A 176 20.94 -17.73 -38.30
CA GLN A 176 21.66 -16.46 -38.47
C GLN A 176 22.61 -16.19 -37.29
N ASP A 177 22.39 -16.82 -36.13
CA ASP A 177 23.05 -16.49 -34.87
C ASP A 177 22.91 -15.00 -34.50
N LYS A 178 21.69 -14.46 -34.67
CA LYS A 178 21.33 -13.06 -34.47
C LYS A 178 19.93 -12.90 -33.87
N TYR A 179 19.74 -11.86 -33.07
CA TYR A 179 18.45 -11.47 -32.54
C TYR A 179 17.59 -10.81 -33.60
N LEU A 180 16.28 -11.07 -33.46
CA LEU A 180 15.23 -10.38 -34.17
C LEU A 180 15.14 -8.96 -33.63
N ALA A 181 14.84 -8.02 -34.51
CA ALA A 181 14.70 -6.62 -34.14
C ALA A 181 13.63 -5.93 -34.98
N ALA A 182 12.85 -5.08 -34.32
CA ALA A 182 12.02 -4.10 -35.01
C ALA A 182 12.91 -2.95 -35.46
N GLU A 183 13.12 -2.79 -36.77
CA GLU A 183 13.91 -1.66 -37.27
C GLU A 183 13.29 -0.33 -36.80
N GLN A 184 14.14 0.58 -36.36
CA GLN A 184 13.75 1.85 -35.73
C GLN A 184 12.88 1.70 -34.46
N GLY A 185 12.87 0.51 -33.84
CA GLY A 185 12.04 0.17 -32.69
C GLY A 185 10.55 -0.04 -33.02
N GLY A 186 10.16 0.04 -34.29
CA GLY A 186 8.77 -0.05 -34.76
C GLY A 186 8.50 0.84 -35.98
N GLY A 187 7.47 0.46 -36.75
CA GLY A 187 6.98 1.17 -37.94
C GLY A 187 7.55 0.62 -39.25
N GLN A 188 8.36 -0.44 -39.20
CA GLN A 188 9.00 -1.06 -40.36
C GLN A 188 8.99 -2.60 -40.25
N THR A 189 9.84 -3.27 -41.04
CA THR A 189 10.04 -4.72 -41.05
C THR A 189 10.75 -5.22 -39.79
N ILE A 190 10.53 -6.49 -39.47
CA ILE A 190 11.34 -7.25 -38.52
C ILE A 190 12.51 -7.90 -39.28
N VAL A 191 13.70 -7.76 -38.73
CA VAL A 191 14.96 -8.33 -39.27
C VAL A 191 15.62 -9.21 -38.23
N ALA A 192 16.61 -10.02 -38.60
CA ALA A 192 17.38 -10.90 -37.72
C ALA A 192 18.89 -10.64 -37.87
N ASN A 193 19.34 -9.40 -37.58
CA ASN A 193 20.71 -8.96 -37.85
C ASN A 193 21.46 -8.44 -36.61
N ARG A 194 20.87 -8.54 -35.41
CA ARG A 194 21.45 -7.96 -34.19
C ARG A 194 22.28 -8.98 -33.42
N VAL A 195 23.45 -8.56 -32.97
CA VAL A 195 24.39 -9.44 -32.24
C VAL A 195 24.10 -9.44 -30.74
N VAL A 196 23.59 -8.34 -30.23
CA VAL A 196 23.26 -8.10 -28.83
C VAL A 196 21.81 -7.65 -28.78
N ALA A 197 21.07 -8.13 -27.77
CA ALA A 197 19.71 -7.70 -27.52
C ALA A 197 19.67 -6.51 -26.55
N SER A 198 18.85 -5.53 -26.88
CA SER A 198 18.55 -4.34 -26.09
C SER A 198 17.10 -3.92 -26.39
N ASP A 199 16.84 -2.64 -26.58
CA ASP A 199 15.49 -2.09 -26.70
C ASP A 199 14.76 -2.55 -27.97
N TRP A 200 15.42 -2.56 -29.13
CA TRP A 200 14.77 -2.86 -30.41
C TRP A 200 14.57 -4.36 -30.65
N GLU A 201 15.29 -5.18 -29.89
CA GLU A 201 15.23 -6.64 -29.91
C GLU A 201 14.24 -7.19 -28.86
N SER A 202 13.58 -6.29 -28.11
CA SER A 202 12.61 -6.64 -27.07
C SER A 202 11.19 -6.74 -27.63
N PHE A 203 10.56 -7.90 -27.39
CA PHE A 203 9.18 -8.19 -27.78
C PHE A 203 8.35 -8.52 -26.54
N THR A 204 7.47 -7.61 -26.15
CA THR A 204 6.62 -7.76 -24.96
C THR A 204 5.32 -8.47 -25.31
N LEU A 205 5.00 -9.54 -24.59
CA LEU A 205 3.85 -10.37 -24.88
C LEU A 205 2.53 -9.74 -24.42
N TRP A 206 1.53 -9.82 -25.30
CA TRP A 206 0.11 -9.68 -24.98
C TRP A 206 -0.52 -11.04 -25.19
N ARG A 207 -0.92 -11.70 -24.11
CA ARG A 207 -1.41 -13.07 -24.15
C ARG A 207 -2.87 -13.09 -24.60
N VAL A 208 -3.16 -13.92 -25.61
CA VAL A 208 -4.52 -14.15 -26.11
C VAL A 208 -5.07 -15.43 -25.49
N ASP A 209 -4.27 -16.50 -25.49
CA ASP A 209 -4.56 -17.78 -24.84
C ASP A 209 -3.26 -18.48 -24.42
N GLU A 210 -3.32 -19.77 -24.10
CA GLU A 210 -2.16 -20.57 -23.65
C GLU A 210 -0.96 -20.60 -24.60
N THR A 211 -1.21 -20.47 -25.90
CA THR A 211 -0.19 -20.60 -26.95
C THR A 211 -0.15 -19.44 -27.92
N THR A 212 -1.17 -18.57 -27.88
CA THR A 212 -1.38 -17.49 -28.84
C THR A 212 -1.08 -16.13 -28.19
N PHE A 213 -0.32 -15.30 -28.89
CA PHE A 213 0.20 -14.03 -28.40
C PHE A 213 0.21 -12.95 -29.49
N ASN A 214 0.05 -11.70 -29.08
CA ASN A 214 0.55 -10.56 -29.85
C ASN A 214 1.90 -10.13 -29.26
N LEU A 215 2.82 -9.67 -30.12
CA LEU A 215 4.16 -9.26 -29.68
C LEU A 215 4.32 -7.76 -29.91
N ARG A 216 4.39 -6.99 -28.83
CA ARG A 216 4.55 -5.54 -28.85
C ARG A 216 6.04 -5.18 -28.90
N VAL A 217 6.42 -4.29 -29.81
CA VAL A 217 7.80 -3.81 -29.99
C VAL A 217 8.01 -2.48 -29.25
N PHE A 218 9.27 -2.03 -29.15
CA PHE A 218 9.69 -0.85 -28.40
C PHE A 218 8.81 0.41 -28.57
N LYS A 219 8.43 0.77 -29.81
CA LYS A 219 7.54 1.91 -30.11
C LYS A 219 6.05 1.59 -29.94
N LYS A 220 5.72 0.59 -29.13
CA LYS A 220 4.35 0.20 -28.75
C LYS A 220 3.47 -0.30 -29.91
N GLN A 221 4.07 -0.60 -31.07
CA GLN A 221 3.41 -1.25 -32.21
C GLN A 221 3.47 -2.77 -32.06
N PHE A 222 2.69 -3.50 -32.86
CA PHE A 222 2.60 -4.94 -32.81
C PHE A 222 3.25 -5.56 -34.04
N MET A 223 4.04 -6.61 -33.80
CA MET A 223 4.52 -7.50 -34.85
C MET A 223 3.30 -8.12 -35.56
N GLY A 224 3.36 -8.19 -36.88
CA GLY A 224 2.34 -8.74 -37.76
C GLY A 224 2.92 -9.17 -39.10
N ILE A 225 2.07 -9.67 -40.01
CA ILE A 225 2.45 -10.04 -41.37
C ILE A 225 1.76 -9.16 -42.41
N ASP A 226 2.50 -8.75 -43.44
CA ASP A 226 1.94 -8.07 -44.61
C ASP A 226 1.34 -9.05 -45.63
N SER A 227 0.77 -8.54 -46.73
CA SER A 227 0.15 -9.34 -47.79
C SER A 227 1.13 -10.27 -48.53
N ASN A 228 2.44 -10.04 -48.43
CA ASN A 228 3.48 -10.86 -49.03
C ASN A 228 4.07 -11.87 -48.02
N GLY A 229 3.59 -11.86 -46.77
CA GLY A 229 4.14 -12.67 -45.68
C GLY A 229 5.42 -12.10 -45.08
N THR A 230 5.76 -10.84 -45.32
CA THR A 230 6.88 -10.17 -44.64
C THR A 230 6.45 -9.84 -43.21
N VAL A 231 7.34 -10.08 -42.24
CA VAL A 231 7.06 -9.72 -40.85
C VAL A 231 7.36 -8.23 -40.65
N ILE A 232 6.37 -7.50 -40.14
CA ILE A 232 6.39 -6.04 -39.94
C ILE A 232 5.91 -5.68 -38.53
N ALA A 233 6.14 -4.45 -38.09
CA ALA A 233 5.67 -3.94 -36.79
C ALA A 233 5.05 -2.54 -36.93
N THR A 234 3.96 -2.43 -37.70
CA THR A 234 3.34 -1.13 -38.03
C THR A 234 2.02 -0.87 -37.30
N ALA A 235 1.32 -1.90 -36.86
CA ALA A 235 0.00 -1.78 -36.24
C ALA A 235 0.10 -1.24 -34.82
N THR A 236 -0.75 -0.26 -34.45
CA THR A 236 -0.85 0.27 -33.08
C THR A 236 -1.86 -0.49 -32.22
N THR A 237 -2.61 -1.40 -32.82
CA THR A 237 -3.59 -2.27 -32.16
C THR A 237 -3.53 -3.63 -32.84
N PRO A 238 -3.46 -4.75 -32.11
CA PRO A 238 -3.33 -6.06 -32.73
C PRO A 238 -4.66 -6.52 -33.33
N GLY A 239 -4.59 -7.13 -34.52
CA GLY A 239 -5.69 -7.84 -35.15
C GLY A 239 -5.32 -9.28 -35.49
N LEU A 240 -6.00 -9.85 -36.50
CA LEU A 240 -5.71 -11.20 -36.96
C LEU A 240 -4.26 -11.32 -37.46
N SER A 241 -3.75 -10.34 -38.22
CA SER A 241 -2.40 -10.36 -38.79
C SER A 241 -1.28 -10.30 -37.75
N GLU A 242 -1.58 -9.83 -36.53
CA GLU A 242 -0.64 -9.65 -35.42
C GLU A 242 -0.67 -10.78 -34.39
N THR A 243 -1.44 -11.85 -34.66
CA THR A 243 -1.72 -12.93 -33.71
C THR A 243 -0.91 -14.18 -34.03
N PHE A 244 0.10 -14.50 -33.20
CA PHE A 244 1.04 -15.58 -33.45
C PHE A 244 0.91 -16.69 -32.42
N GLN A 245 1.15 -17.94 -32.83
CA GLN A 245 1.30 -19.04 -31.88
C GLN A 245 2.78 -19.30 -31.60
N ILE A 246 3.16 -19.37 -30.33
CA ILE A 246 4.51 -19.80 -29.93
C ILE A 246 4.46 -21.31 -29.67
N VAL A 247 5.17 -22.07 -30.50
CA VAL A 247 5.28 -23.52 -30.40
C VAL A 247 6.65 -23.86 -29.81
N ARG A 248 6.69 -24.45 -28.63
CA ARG A 248 7.92 -24.84 -27.93
C ARG A 248 8.37 -26.25 -28.28
N SER A 249 9.67 -26.50 -28.24
CA SER A 249 10.20 -27.87 -28.31
C SER A 249 9.94 -28.61 -27.00
N ASP A 250 9.56 -29.89 -27.12
CA ASP A 250 9.31 -30.77 -25.97
C ASP A 250 10.59 -31.04 -25.13
N THR A 251 11.77 -30.90 -25.74
CA THR A 251 13.06 -31.15 -25.08
C THR A 251 13.75 -29.88 -24.58
N ASP A 252 13.36 -28.71 -25.09
CA ASP A 252 13.95 -27.41 -24.76
C ASP A 252 12.90 -26.30 -24.96
N LYS A 253 12.30 -25.83 -23.86
CA LYS A 253 11.21 -24.85 -23.92
C LYS A 253 11.63 -23.47 -24.45
N ASN A 254 12.92 -23.15 -24.42
CA ASN A 254 13.44 -21.90 -24.97
C ASN A 254 13.61 -21.98 -26.48
N ARG A 255 13.62 -23.19 -27.05
CA ARG A 255 13.65 -23.40 -28.49
C ARG A 255 12.23 -23.42 -29.04
N VAL A 256 11.91 -22.44 -29.89
CA VAL A 256 10.55 -22.20 -30.36
C VAL A 256 10.46 -22.09 -31.88
N ARG A 257 9.26 -22.33 -32.39
CA ARG A 257 8.80 -21.81 -33.68
C ARG A 257 7.66 -20.83 -33.44
N ILE A 258 7.53 -19.84 -34.31
CA ILE A 258 6.46 -18.85 -34.23
C ILE A 258 5.57 -19.07 -35.45
N ARG A 259 4.33 -19.53 -35.24
CA ARG A 259 3.35 -19.74 -36.32
C ARG A 259 2.56 -18.46 -36.53
N ALA A 260 2.52 -18.00 -37.76
CA ALA A 260 1.79 -16.83 -38.17
C ALA A 260 0.31 -17.14 -38.47
N PRO A 261 -0.55 -16.12 -38.53
CA PRO A 261 -1.99 -16.28 -38.82
C PRO A 261 -2.31 -16.96 -40.15
N ASN A 262 -1.40 -16.90 -41.12
CA ASN A 262 -1.53 -17.57 -42.42
C ASN A 262 -1.25 -19.08 -42.36
N GLY A 263 -0.94 -19.63 -41.18
CA GLY A 263 -0.67 -21.05 -40.93
C GLY A 263 0.80 -21.45 -41.08
N SER A 264 1.63 -20.61 -41.70
CA SER A 264 3.07 -20.87 -41.88
C SER A 264 3.89 -20.45 -40.66
N PHE A 265 5.07 -21.04 -40.50
CA PHE A 265 6.04 -20.59 -39.50
C PHE A 265 6.85 -19.40 -40.02
N LEU A 266 7.26 -18.54 -39.09
CA LEU A 266 8.28 -17.53 -39.34
C LEU A 266 9.61 -18.20 -39.68
N GLN A 267 10.38 -17.58 -40.57
CA GLN A 267 11.75 -17.98 -40.87
C GLN A 267 12.67 -16.80 -41.14
N ALA A 268 13.94 -16.94 -40.76
CA ALA A 268 15.01 -15.98 -41.01
C ALA A 268 16.04 -16.57 -41.98
N LYS A 269 15.70 -16.67 -43.27
CA LYS A 269 16.61 -17.17 -44.33
C LYS A 269 17.86 -16.29 -44.48
N THR A 270 17.71 -14.98 -44.28
CA THR A 270 18.81 -14.00 -44.30
C THR A 270 18.69 -13.06 -43.11
N ALA A 271 19.79 -12.44 -42.71
CA ALA A 271 19.81 -11.53 -41.57
C ALA A 271 18.86 -10.31 -41.72
N ASN A 272 18.55 -9.88 -42.94
CA ASN A 272 17.73 -8.68 -43.19
C ASN A 272 16.29 -9.01 -43.63
N SER A 273 15.85 -10.26 -43.50
CA SER A 273 14.51 -10.67 -43.92
C SER A 273 13.96 -11.76 -43.01
N VAL A 274 12.83 -11.46 -42.35
CA VAL A 274 12.01 -12.45 -41.65
C VAL A 274 10.66 -12.55 -42.35
N THR A 275 10.27 -13.76 -42.73
CA THR A 275 9.05 -14.04 -43.51
C THR A 275 8.24 -15.17 -42.90
N ALA A 276 6.93 -15.19 -43.17
CA ALA A 276 5.96 -16.17 -42.70
C ALA A 276 5.52 -17.12 -43.83
N ASP A 277 6.46 -17.86 -44.40
CA ASP A 277 6.26 -18.74 -45.57
C ASP A 277 6.88 -20.14 -45.39
N TYR A 278 7.26 -20.51 -44.16
CA TYR A 278 7.82 -21.83 -43.88
C TYR A 278 6.69 -22.85 -43.63
N GLY A 279 6.63 -23.88 -44.48
CA GLY A 279 5.47 -24.77 -44.61
C GLY A 279 5.30 -25.82 -43.51
N GLU A 280 6.29 -26.66 -43.26
CA GLU A 280 6.16 -27.78 -42.32
C GLU A 280 7.30 -27.82 -41.31
N SER A 281 6.98 -28.15 -40.07
CA SER A 281 7.96 -28.36 -39.00
C SER A 281 8.91 -29.48 -39.39
N THR A 282 10.21 -29.21 -39.44
CA THR A 282 11.24 -30.23 -39.67
C THR A 282 11.87 -30.69 -38.34
N ASN A 283 13.19 -30.61 -38.21
CA ASN A 283 13.93 -30.91 -36.99
C ASN A 283 14.09 -29.63 -36.13
N TRP A 284 14.59 -29.75 -34.91
CA TRP A 284 14.85 -28.59 -34.03
C TRP A 284 16.31 -28.10 -34.12
N GLY A 285 17.01 -28.42 -35.20
CA GLY A 285 18.43 -28.14 -35.43
C GLY A 285 18.73 -26.66 -35.63
N ASN A 286 20.00 -26.31 -35.54
CA ASN A 286 20.47 -24.94 -35.77
C ASN A 286 20.55 -24.57 -37.27
N ASP A 287 20.31 -25.54 -38.15
CA ASP A 287 20.24 -25.39 -39.60
C ASP A 287 18.82 -25.10 -40.12
N ASP A 288 17.79 -25.19 -39.27
CA ASP A 288 16.41 -24.86 -39.62
C ASP A 288 16.16 -23.34 -39.46
N PRO A 289 15.84 -22.60 -40.54
CA PRO A 289 15.63 -21.16 -40.48
C PRO A 289 14.35 -20.74 -39.74
N SER A 290 13.46 -21.69 -39.43
CA SER A 290 12.21 -21.46 -38.68
C SER A 290 12.36 -21.59 -37.16
N VAL A 291 13.53 -22.04 -36.69
CA VAL A 291 13.80 -22.26 -35.27
C VAL A 291 14.43 -21.02 -34.65
N PHE A 292 13.92 -20.65 -33.48
CA PHE A 292 14.43 -19.53 -32.68
C PHE A 292 14.74 -19.99 -31.26
N ILE A 293 15.70 -19.33 -30.61
CA ILE A 293 15.88 -19.38 -29.17
C ILE A 293 15.24 -18.13 -28.57
N VAL A 294 14.47 -18.32 -27.51
CA VAL A 294 13.84 -17.25 -26.76
C VAL A 294 14.51 -17.14 -25.40
N ASP A 295 15.07 -15.96 -25.14
CA ASP A 295 15.54 -15.56 -23.83
C ASP A 295 14.45 -14.71 -23.17
N MET A 296 13.95 -15.18 -22.03
CA MET A 296 12.95 -14.46 -21.24
C MET A 296 13.65 -13.47 -20.32
N VAL A 297 13.42 -12.17 -20.53
CA VAL A 297 14.07 -11.10 -19.75
C VAL A 297 13.38 -10.94 -18.40
N GLY A 298 12.05 -11.10 -18.37
CA GLY A 298 11.20 -10.91 -17.20
C GLY A 298 9.84 -10.35 -17.59
N GLY A 299 8.95 -10.22 -16.62
CA GLY A 299 7.61 -9.64 -16.81
C GLY A 299 6.90 -9.47 -15.47
N PRO A 300 5.83 -8.66 -15.44
CA PRO A 300 5.03 -8.46 -14.24
C PRO A 300 4.35 -9.77 -13.82
N GLN A 301 4.20 -9.95 -12.51
CA GLN A 301 3.40 -11.04 -11.93
C GLN A 301 2.39 -10.44 -10.97
N GLY A 302 1.30 -9.90 -11.51
CA GLY A 302 0.23 -9.27 -10.72
C GLY A 302 -1.14 -9.86 -11.00
N GLU A 303 -2.17 -9.21 -10.46
CA GLU A 303 -3.56 -9.68 -10.60
C GLU A 303 -4.03 -9.71 -12.06
N TYR A 304 -3.53 -8.79 -12.90
CA TYR A 304 -3.80 -8.81 -14.34
C TYR A 304 -3.34 -10.14 -14.97
N GLN A 305 -2.11 -10.56 -14.69
CA GLN A 305 -1.52 -11.78 -15.25
C GLN A 305 -2.18 -13.06 -14.70
N ILE A 306 -2.60 -13.07 -13.43
CA ILE A 306 -3.44 -14.17 -12.89
C ILE A 306 -4.74 -14.26 -13.67
N CYS A 307 -5.46 -13.14 -13.77
CA CYS A 307 -6.78 -13.09 -14.36
C CYS A 307 -6.78 -13.49 -15.84
N ASN A 308 -5.85 -12.92 -16.63
CA ASN A 308 -5.75 -13.26 -18.05
C ASN A 308 -5.12 -14.65 -18.27
N GLY A 309 -4.12 -15.02 -17.45
CA GLY A 309 -3.40 -16.28 -17.57
C GLY A 309 -4.28 -17.51 -17.34
N TYR A 310 -5.11 -17.49 -16.30
CA TYR A 310 -6.10 -18.55 -16.03
C TYR A 310 -7.37 -18.44 -16.87
N GLY A 311 -7.71 -17.23 -17.34
CA GLY A 311 -9.03 -16.92 -17.87
C GLY A 311 -10.09 -16.78 -16.77
N ALA A 312 -11.19 -16.10 -17.09
CA ALA A 312 -12.17 -15.62 -16.11
C ALA A 312 -12.74 -16.69 -15.17
N GLU A 313 -13.09 -17.88 -15.69
CA GLU A 313 -13.69 -18.95 -14.87
C GLU A 313 -12.71 -19.47 -13.83
N LYS A 314 -11.48 -19.83 -14.25
CA LYS A 314 -10.50 -20.41 -13.34
C LYS A 314 -9.89 -19.36 -12.43
N ALA A 315 -9.65 -18.13 -12.92
CA ALA A 315 -9.23 -17.00 -12.09
C ALA A 315 -10.24 -16.71 -10.98
N SER A 316 -11.56 -16.74 -11.28
CA SER A 316 -12.61 -16.55 -10.27
C SER A 316 -12.53 -17.59 -9.15
N GLN A 317 -12.26 -18.85 -9.47
CA GLN A 317 -12.09 -19.92 -8.47
C GLN A 317 -10.85 -19.69 -7.60
N VAL A 318 -9.70 -19.45 -8.24
CA VAL A 318 -8.41 -19.25 -7.58
C VAL A 318 -8.44 -18.04 -6.65
N LEU A 319 -8.93 -16.90 -7.14
CA LEU A 319 -8.95 -15.66 -6.37
C LEU A 319 -9.99 -15.67 -5.25
N ARG A 320 -11.16 -16.31 -5.43
CA ARG A 320 -12.13 -16.47 -4.32
C ARG A 320 -11.59 -17.36 -3.20
N GLU A 321 -10.93 -18.46 -3.55
CA GLU A 321 -10.26 -19.31 -2.56
C GLU A 321 -9.19 -18.50 -1.81
N HIS A 322 -8.33 -17.80 -2.54
CA HIS A 322 -7.29 -16.93 -1.98
C HIS A 322 -7.86 -15.87 -1.04
N TRP A 323 -8.85 -15.09 -1.48
CA TRP A 323 -9.46 -14.05 -0.66
C TRP A 323 -10.09 -14.58 0.62
N SER A 324 -10.62 -15.82 0.59
CA SER A 324 -11.27 -16.45 1.75
C SER A 324 -10.34 -17.16 2.73
N THR A 325 -9.10 -17.43 2.34
CA THR A 325 -8.15 -18.26 3.13
C THR A 325 -6.84 -17.56 3.47
N TYR A 326 -6.42 -16.55 2.70
CA TYR A 326 -5.13 -15.89 2.91
C TYR A 326 -5.14 -14.93 4.10
N ILE A 327 -6.12 -14.03 4.16
CA ILE A 327 -6.42 -13.18 5.32
C ILE A 327 -7.79 -13.57 5.88
N VAL A 328 -7.84 -13.90 7.16
CA VAL A 328 -9.03 -14.38 7.86
C VAL A 328 -9.21 -13.66 9.21
N GLU A 329 -10.33 -13.86 9.88
CA GLU A 329 -10.65 -13.18 11.16
C GLU A 329 -9.57 -13.37 12.25
N SER A 330 -9.00 -14.57 12.37
CA SER A 330 -7.94 -14.84 13.35
C SER A 330 -6.66 -14.04 13.10
N ASP A 331 -6.45 -13.54 11.86
CA ASP A 331 -5.36 -12.63 11.58
C ASP A 331 -5.59 -11.25 12.21
N PHE A 332 -6.84 -10.75 12.23
CA PHE A 332 -7.19 -9.51 12.91
C PHE A 332 -7.05 -9.65 14.43
N GLU A 333 -7.40 -10.80 15.00
CA GLU A 333 -7.11 -11.12 16.40
C GLU A 333 -5.60 -11.06 16.70
N PHE A 334 -4.78 -11.66 15.83
CA PHE A 334 -3.32 -11.62 15.98
C PHE A 334 -2.76 -10.21 15.85
N ILE A 335 -3.24 -9.42 14.87
CA ILE A 335 -2.84 -8.03 14.65
C ILE A 335 -3.13 -7.20 15.92
N SER A 336 -4.37 -7.24 16.40
CA SER A 336 -4.79 -6.53 17.61
C SER A 336 -4.00 -6.96 18.84
N SER A 337 -3.93 -8.27 19.08
CA SER A 337 -3.21 -8.81 20.24
C SER A 337 -1.69 -8.62 20.18
N SER A 338 -1.12 -8.24 19.03
CA SER A 338 0.30 -7.92 18.85
C SER A 338 0.65 -6.46 19.17
N GLY A 339 -0.35 -5.61 19.44
CA GLY A 339 -0.14 -4.18 19.72
C GLY A 339 -0.19 -3.28 18.48
N LEU A 340 -0.68 -3.81 17.35
CA LEU A 340 -1.09 -3.01 16.19
C LEU A 340 -2.52 -2.53 16.41
N ASN A 341 -2.86 -1.35 15.88
CA ASN A 341 -4.18 -0.73 16.03
C ASN A 341 -4.84 -0.39 14.69
N ALA A 342 -4.21 -0.69 13.56
CA ALA A 342 -4.78 -0.51 12.24
C ALA A 342 -4.25 -1.53 11.22
N VAL A 343 -4.93 -1.61 10.08
CA VAL A 343 -4.47 -2.29 8.86
C VAL A 343 -4.57 -1.34 7.67
N ARG A 344 -3.62 -1.43 6.73
CA ARG A 344 -3.69 -0.80 5.39
C ARG A 344 -4.02 -1.87 4.37
N ILE A 345 -5.11 -1.69 3.63
CA ILE A 345 -5.67 -2.70 2.72
C ILE A 345 -5.57 -2.17 1.29
N PRO A 346 -4.57 -2.63 0.51
CA PRO A 346 -4.49 -2.40 -0.92
C PRO A 346 -5.73 -2.92 -1.65
N VAL A 347 -6.37 -2.07 -2.47
CA VAL A 347 -7.48 -2.44 -3.35
C VAL A 347 -7.23 -1.96 -4.77
N GLY A 348 -7.64 -2.78 -5.74
CA GLY A 348 -7.58 -2.42 -7.15
C GLY A 348 -8.85 -1.73 -7.62
N TRP A 349 -8.72 -0.86 -8.62
CA TRP A 349 -9.84 -0.08 -9.18
C TRP A 349 -11.06 -0.92 -9.60
N TRP A 350 -10.84 -2.17 -10.00
CA TRP A 350 -11.89 -3.09 -10.44
C TRP A 350 -12.91 -3.39 -9.34
N ILE A 351 -12.54 -3.22 -8.07
CA ILE A 351 -13.43 -3.45 -6.90
C ILE A 351 -14.71 -2.61 -6.97
N ALA A 352 -14.66 -1.43 -7.59
CA ALA A 352 -15.82 -0.54 -7.73
C ALA A 352 -16.86 -1.05 -8.75
N SER A 353 -16.52 -2.09 -9.51
CA SER A 353 -17.41 -2.73 -10.50
C SER A 353 -17.86 -4.12 -10.08
N ASP A 354 -17.62 -4.53 -8.83
CA ASP A 354 -18.09 -5.82 -8.32
C ASP A 354 -19.63 -5.95 -8.40
N PRO A 355 -20.17 -7.15 -8.72
CA PRO A 355 -19.45 -8.42 -8.91
C PRO A 355 -18.95 -8.67 -10.35
N ASN A 356 -19.08 -7.70 -11.26
CA ASN A 356 -18.79 -7.87 -12.69
C ASN A 356 -17.74 -6.82 -13.16
N PRO A 357 -16.49 -6.89 -12.66
CA PRO A 357 -15.47 -5.97 -13.10
C PRO A 357 -15.13 -6.14 -14.60
N PRO A 358 -14.55 -5.11 -15.24
CA PRO A 358 -14.08 -5.25 -16.61
C PRO A 358 -13.00 -6.32 -16.75
N ALA A 359 -13.03 -7.06 -17.86
CA ALA A 359 -12.03 -8.07 -18.16
C ALA A 359 -10.60 -7.48 -18.21
N PRO A 360 -9.57 -8.24 -17.80
CA PRO A 360 -9.64 -9.65 -17.39
C PRO A 360 -10.05 -9.86 -15.93
N PHE A 361 -10.15 -8.80 -15.11
CA PHE A 361 -10.41 -8.90 -13.68
C PHE A 361 -11.71 -9.68 -13.37
N VAL A 362 -11.75 -10.27 -12.18
CA VAL A 362 -12.87 -11.10 -11.71
C VAL A 362 -13.42 -10.56 -10.39
N GLY A 363 -14.71 -10.75 -10.14
CA GLY A 363 -15.37 -10.13 -9.00
C GLY A 363 -15.36 -10.97 -7.72
N GLY A 364 -15.43 -10.30 -6.57
CA GLY A 364 -15.55 -10.90 -5.24
C GLY A 364 -14.69 -10.24 -4.15
N SER A 365 -13.70 -9.43 -4.52
CA SER A 365 -12.82 -8.73 -3.58
C SER A 365 -13.55 -7.71 -2.71
N LEU A 366 -14.67 -7.13 -3.19
CA LEU A 366 -15.49 -6.22 -2.39
C LEU A 366 -16.11 -6.91 -1.17
N GLN A 367 -16.56 -8.16 -1.32
CA GLN A 367 -17.10 -8.93 -0.21
C GLN A 367 -16.01 -9.26 0.83
N ALA A 368 -14.79 -9.51 0.39
CA ALA A 368 -13.65 -9.73 1.28
C ALA A 368 -13.29 -8.45 2.06
N LEU A 369 -13.31 -7.29 1.39
CA LEU A 369 -13.14 -5.99 2.07
C LEU A 369 -14.26 -5.73 3.10
N ASP A 370 -15.52 -6.03 2.79
CA ASP A 370 -16.63 -5.91 3.74
C ASP A 370 -16.44 -6.79 4.98
N ASN A 371 -15.87 -7.99 4.81
CA ASN A 371 -15.53 -8.88 5.93
C ASN A 371 -14.39 -8.28 6.76
N ALA A 372 -13.38 -7.69 6.12
CA ALA A 372 -12.28 -7.00 6.81
C ALA A 372 -12.80 -5.90 7.74
N PHE A 373 -13.76 -5.08 7.30
CA PHE A 373 -14.38 -4.06 8.15
C PHE A 373 -15.10 -4.66 9.37
N LYS A 374 -15.83 -5.78 9.20
CA LYS A 374 -16.48 -6.47 10.33
C LYS A 374 -15.48 -7.02 11.33
N TRP A 375 -14.40 -7.65 10.85
CA TRP A 375 -13.33 -8.13 11.72
C TRP A 375 -12.64 -6.97 12.43
N ALA A 376 -12.39 -5.88 11.71
CA ALA A 376 -11.80 -4.67 12.28
C ALA A 376 -12.65 -4.10 13.43
N GLU A 377 -13.97 -4.08 13.29
CA GLU A 377 -14.90 -3.67 14.35
C GLU A 377 -14.82 -4.59 15.57
N ASN A 378 -14.76 -5.92 15.36
CA ASN A 378 -14.67 -6.91 16.44
C ASN A 378 -13.38 -6.76 17.28
N TYR A 379 -12.27 -6.34 16.66
CA TYR A 379 -10.95 -6.28 17.30
C TYR A 379 -10.44 -4.86 17.55
N ASN A 380 -11.29 -3.85 17.38
CA ASN A 380 -10.97 -2.43 17.53
C ASN A 380 -9.74 -2.02 16.69
N ILE A 381 -9.75 -2.41 15.42
CA ILE A 381 -8.72 -2.09 14.42
C ILE A 381 -9.26 -1.00 13.48
N GLY A 382 -8.45 0.01 13.20
CA GLY A 382 -8.71 0.98 12.14
C GLY A 382 -8.38 0.42 10.76
N VAL A 383 -9.16 0.76 9.75
CA VAL A 383 -8.94 0.37 8.35
C VAL A 383 -8.54 1.59 7.53
N ILE A 384 -7.37 1.50 6.90
CA ILE A 384 -6.93 2.39 5.83
C ILE A 384 -7.23 1.68 4.51
N VAL A 385 -8.18 2.20 3.74
CA VAL A 385 -8.47 1.67 2.39
C VAL A 385 -7.53 2.37 1.42
N ASP A 386 -6.68 1.62 0.75
CA ASP A 386 -5.64 2.14 -0.14
C ASP A 386 -5.93 1.79 -1.60
N LEU A 387 -6.21 2.80 -2.43
CA LEU A 387 -6.32 2.59 -3.87
C LEU A 387 -4.94 2.31 -4.47
N HIS A 388 -4.60 1.02 -4.51
CA HIS A 388 -3.26 0.54 -4.82
C HIS A 388 -3.01 0.43 -6.33
N ALA A 389 -4.07 0.20 -7.11
CA ALA A 389 -4.00 0.12 -8.57
C ALA A 389 -5.07 1.01 -9.20
N ALA A 390 -4.65 2.01 -9.98
CA ALA A 390 -5.56 2.84 -10.78
C ALA A 390 -5.71 2.33 -12.22
N PRO A 391 -6.79 2.70 -12.94
CA PRO A 391 -6.96 2.33 -14.33
C PRO A 391 -5.78 2.80 -15.19
N GLY A 392 -5.17 1.87 -15.92
CA GLY A 392 -4.01 2.14 -16.78
C GLY A 392 -2.65 2.11 -16.08
N SER A 393 -2.58 1.74 -14.79
CA SER A 393 -1.37 1.76 -13.96
C SER A 393 -0.77 3.16 -13.78
N GLN A 394 -0.47 3.50 -12.53
CA GLN A 394 0.19 4.75 -12.16
C GLN A 394 1.71 4.63 -12.03
N ASN A 395 2.30 3.43 -12.21
CA ASN A 395 3.70 3.21 -11.89
C ASN A 395 4.43 2.06 -12.63
N HIS A 396 3.86 1.46 -13.67
CA HIS A 396 4.50 0.38 -14.47
C HIS A 396 4.65 -0.98 -13.78
N TRP A 397 4.35 -1.13 -12.50
CA TRP A 397 4.61 -2.38 -11.77
C TRP A 397 3.35 -3.23 -11.59
N GLU A 398 3.56 -4.50 -11.29
CA GLU A 398 2.50 -5.49 -11.11
C GLU A 398 1.51 -5.13 -10.00
N HIS A 399 1.97 -4.44 -8.95
CA HIS A 399 1.12 -4.00 -7.84
C HIS A 399 0.13 -2.88 -8.23
N SER A 400 0.31 -2.23 -9.39
CA SER A 400 -0.67 -1.32 -9.99
C SER A 400 -1.45 -1.96 -11.14
N ALA A 401 -1.36 -3.30 -11.23
CA ALA A 401 -2.03 -4.14 -12.22
C ALA A 401 -1.77 -3.72 -13.68
N THR A 402 -0.55 -3.30 -13.98
CA THR A 402 -0.14 -3.10 -15.37
C THR A 402 -0.32 -4.39 -16.17
N ARG A 403 -0.71 -4.25 -17.43
CA ARG A 403 -0.72 -5.37 -18.37
C ARG A 403 0.69 -5.78 -18.76
N ASP A 404 1.52 -4.79 -19.11
CA ASP A 404 2.77 -5.01 -19.83
C ASP A 404 3.91 -4.07 -19.44
N GLY A 405 3.81 -3.43 -18.28
CA GLY A 405 4.77 -2.40 -17.86
C GLY A 405 4.44 -0.99 -18.38
N SER A 406 3.33 -0.83 -19.11
CA SER A 406 2.83 0.50 -19.47
C SER A 406 2.22 1.22 -18.27
N LEU A 407 2.45 2.53 -18.26
CA LEU A 407 1.78 3.52 -17.41
C LEU A 407 0.99 4.42 -18.34
N GLU A 408 -0.33 4.43 -18.17
CA GLU A 408 -1.27 5.24 -18.95
C GLU A 408 -2.15 6.13 -18.04
N TRP A 409 -2.10 5.91 -16.73
CA TRP A 409 -2.80 6.76 -15.77
C TRP A 409 -2.31 8.21 -15.85
N GLY A 410 -3.21 9.17 -15.64
CA GLY A 410 -2.89 10.60 -15.65
C GLY A 410 -2.60 11.21 -17.03
N THR A 411 -2.59 10.42 -18.11
CA THR A 411 -2.40 10.93 -19.49
C THR A 411 -3.63 11.66 -20.05
N THR A 412 -4.82 11.43 -19.49
CA THR A 412 -6.08 12.06 -19.90
C THR A 412 -6.91 12.51 -18.69
N ASP A 413 -7.80 13.49 -18.86
CA ASP A 413 -8.73 13.87 -17.79
C ASP A 413 -9.78 12.78 -17.49
N THR A 414 -10.02 11.89 -18.46
CA THR A 414 -10.90 10.73 -18.30
C THR A 414 -10.34 9.75 -17.28
N SER A 415 -9.05 9.42 -17.33
CA SER A 415 -8.45 8.49 -16.34
C SER A 415 -8.49 9.08 -14.93
N ILE A 416 -8.30 10.39 -14.78
CA ILE A 416 -8.50 11.09 -13.50
C ILE A 416 -9.95 10.95 -13.01
N THR A 417 -10.92 11.25 -13.87
CA THR A 417 -12.35 11.18 -13.52
C THR A 417 -12.77 9.78 -13.11
N GLN A 418 -12.33 8.75 -13.83
CA GLN A 418 -12.58 7.34 -13.50
C GLN A 418 -12.01 6.99 -12.12
N THR A 419 -10.77 7.43 -11.84
CA THR A 419 -10.11 7.18 -10.55
C THR A 419 -10.86 7.87 -9.40
N VAL A 420 -11.35 9.10 -9.60
CA VAL A 420 -12.18 9.81 -8.62
C VAL A 420 -13.49 9.08 -8.33
N GLN A 421 -14.13 8.46 -9.33
CA GLN A 421 -15.35 7.66 -9.16
C GLN A 421 -15.13 6.43 -8.28
N ILE A 422 -13.93 5.84 -8.32
CA ILE A 422 -13.57 4.71 -7.45
C ILE A 422 -13.46 5.18 -5.99
N ILE A 423 -12.84 6.34 -5.75
CA ILE A 423 -12.80 6.94 -4.41
C ILE A 423 -14.20 7.32 -3.92
N ASP A 424 -15.08 7.83 -4.80
CA ASP A 424 -16.50 8.12 -4.50
C ASP A 424 -17.22 6.87 -4.00
N PHE A 425 -17.04 5.76 -4.73
CA PHE A 425 -17.60 4.47 -4.36
C PHE A 425 -17.10 4.00 -2.99
N LEU A 426 -15.77 3.94 -2.77
CA LEU A 426 -15.18 3.46 -1.52
C LEU A 426 -15.58 4.34 -0.33
N ALA A 427 -15.52 5.67 -0.49
CA ALA A 427 -15.91 6.60 0.55
C ALA A 427 -17.39 6.49 0.90
N SER A 428 -18.27 6.44 -0.10
CA SER A 428 -19.72 6.31 0.14
C SER A 428 -20.09 5.03 0.89
N ARG A 429 -19.39 3.93 0.59
CA ARG A 429 -19.67 2.61 1.16
C ARG A 429 -19.26 2.53 2.63
N TYR A 430 -18.07 3.02 2.97
CA TYR A 430 -17.48 2.79 4.29
C TYR A 430 -17.57 4.00 5.23
N ALA A 431 -18.07 5.16 4.79
CA ALA A 431 -18.11 6.39 5.59
C ALA A 431 -18.78 6.25 6.98
N ASN A 432 -19.74 5.33 7.11
CA ASN A 432 -20.47 5.09 8.35
C ASN A 432 -19.86 3.99 9.23
N SER A 433 -18.86 3.24 8.74
CA SER A 433 -18.20 2.23 9.59
C SER A 433 -17.33 2.94 10.64
N PRO A 434 -17.46 2.57 11.92
CA PRO A 434 -16.60 3.11 12.97
C PRO A 434 -15.12 2.73 12.78
N SER A 435 -14.84 1.66 12.02
CA SER A 435 -13.47 1.23 11.71
C SER A 435 -12.84 1.96 10.53
N LEU A 436 -13.57 2.80 9.77
CA LEU A 436 -12.93 3.59 8.70
C LEU A 436 -12.02 4.66 9.31
N LEU A 437 -10.71 4.44 9.20
CA LEU A 437 -9.69 5.36 9.69
C LEU A 437 -9.30 6.37 8.61
N ALA A 438 -8.96 5.87 7.42
CA ALA A 438 -8.51 6.72 6.32
C ALA A 438 -8.81 6.11 4.95
N ILE A 439 -8.81 6.97 3.94
CA ILE A 439 -8.78 6.57 2.53
C ILE A 439 -7.50 7.12 1.93
N GLU A 440 -6.65 6.24 1.41
CA GLU A 440 -5.50 6.61 0.61
C GLU A 440 -5.88 6.67 -0.86
N LEU A 441 -5.62 7.84 -1.44
CA LEU A 441 -6.17 8.19 -2.74
C LEU A 441 -5.48 7.47 -3.89
N LEU A 442 -4.16 7.23 -3.80
CA LEU A 442 -3.41 6.53 -4.83
C LEU A 442 -2.05 6.11 -4.29
N ASN A 443 -1.71 4.84 -4.43
CA ASN A 443 -0.41 4.30 -4.08
C ASN A 443 0.66 4.67 -5.12
N GLU A 444 1.81 5.16 -4.67
CA GLU A 444 3.08 5.20 -5.42
C GLU A 444 3.03 5.65 -6.90
N PRO A 445 2.44 6.81 -7.25
CA PRO A 445 2.55 7.32 -8.61
C PRO A 445 4.02 7.54 -9.04
N TRP A 446 4.41 7.08 -10.24
CA TRP A 446 5.80 7.20 -10.72
C TRP A 446 6.11 8.62 -11.22
N GLY A 447 6.97 9.33 -10.49
CA GLY A 447 7.31 10.74 -10.69
C GLY A 447 7.72 11.15 -12.11
N PRO A 448 8.62 10.40 -12.78
CA PRO A 448 9.05 10.72 -14.14
C PRO A 448 7.91 10.78 -15.17
N ASP A 449 6.90 9.91 -15.05
CA ASP A 449 5.88 9.74 -16.09
C ASP A 449 4.50 10.27 -15.66
N VAL A 450 4.25 10.45 -14.36
CA VAL A 450 3.03 11.05 -13.83
C VAL A 450 3.23 12.55 -13.61
N PRO A 451 2.57 13.44 -14.38
CA PRO A 451 2.72 14.89 -14.19
C PRO A 451 2.19 15.34 -12.82
N LEU A 452 3.00 16.09 -12.06
CA LEU A 452 2.65 16.56 -10.72
C LEU A 452 1.31 17.33 -10.68
N GLU A 453 1.04 18.16 -11.67
CA GLU A 453 -0.19 18.95 -11.74
C GLU A 453 -1.44 18.08 -11.98
N LYS A 454 -1.30 16.97 -12.72
CA LYS A 454 -2.40 15.99 -12.89
C LYS A 454 -2.67 15.25 -11.59
N LEU A 455 -1.62 14.88 -10.86
CA LEU A 455 -1.74 14.26 -9.54
C LEU A 455 -2.40 15.20 -8.52
N LYS A 456 -1.98 16.47 -8.44
CA LYS A 456 -2.60 17.47 -7.57
C LYS A 456 -4.08 17.67 -7.89
N LYS A 457 -4.43 17.76 -9.18
CA LYS A 457 -5.83 17.83 -9.61
C LYS A 457 -6.63 16.61 -9.13
N TYR A 458 -6.10 15.41 -9.33
CA TYR A 458 -6.72 14.19 -8.85
C TYR A 458 -6.93 14.20 -7.33
N TYR A 459 -5.90 14.53 -6.57
CA TYR A 459 -5.97 14.58 -5.11
C TYR A 459 -6.98 15.60 -4.59
N GLU A 460 -7.10 16.77 -5.22
CA GLU A 460 -8.12 17.76 -4.87
C GLU A 460 -9.54 17.25 -5.16
N ASP A 461 -9.77 16.70 -6.36
CA ASP A 461 -11.08 16.17 -6.77
C ASP A 461 -11.50 14.99 -5.87
N ALA A 462 -10.59 14.07 -5.58
CA ALA A 462 -10.84 12.90 -4.75
C ALA A 462 -11.00 13.25 -3.26
N TYR A 463 -10.23 14.20 -2.73
CA TYR A 463 -10.44 14.73 -1.37
C TYR A 463 -11.85 15.29 -1.20
N ASN A 464 -12.30 16.12 -2.16
CA ASN A 464 -13.62 16.72 -2.13
C ASN A 464 -14.72 15.65 -2.14
N VAL A 465 -14.52 14.57 -2.87
CA VAL A 465 -15.41 13.41 -2.90
C VAL A 465 -15.47 12.69 -1.55
N VAL A 466 -14.34 12.40 -0.91
CA VAL A 466 -14.34 11.79 0.45
C VAL A 466 -15.12 12.67 1.43
N ARG A 467 -14.91 13.99 1.36
CA ARG A 467 -15.57 14.96 2.24
C ARG A 467 -17.08 15.09 2.02
N LYS A 468 -17.64 14.58 0.92
CA LYS A 468 -19.11 14.48 0.75
C LYS A 468 -19.74 13.52 1.77
N TYR A 469 -19.02 12.47 2.18
CA TYR A 469 -19.57 11.40 3.01
C TYR A 469 -19.05 11.41 4.44
N THR A 470 -17.81 11.87 4.67
CA THR A 470 -17.24 11.88 6.02
C THR A 470 -16.26 13.03 6.24
N ALA A 471 -16.46 13.73 7.37
CA ALA A 471 -15.53 14.71 7.90
C ALA A 471 -14.49 14.09 8.86
N LYS A 472 -14.66 12.81 9.24
CA LYS A 472 -13.86 12.14 10.28
C LYS A 472 -12.66 11.38 9.71
N ALA A 473 -12.85 10.68 8.58
CA ALA A 473 -11.78 9.88 8.00
C ALA A 473 -10.63 10.77 7.50
N TYR A 474 -9.40 10.34 7.76
CA TYR A 474 -8.23 10.98 7.18
C TYR A 474 -8.15 10.70 5.67
N VAL A 475 -7.53 11.60 4.92
CA VAL A 475 -7.29 11.42 3.49
C VAL A 475 -5.78 11.36 3.27
N ILE A 476 -5.29 10.22 2.82
CA ILE A 476 -3.86 9.99 2.61
C ILE A 476 -3.53 10.27 1.14
N MET A 477 -2.47 11.06 0.93
CA MET A 477 -1.92 11.40 -0.38
C MET A 477 -0.48 10.88 -0.45
N SER A 478 -0.23 9.89 -1.29
CA SER A 478 1.11 9.35 -1.48
C SER A 478 1.99 10.31 -2.28
N ASN A 479 3.24 10.48 -1.84
CA ASN A 479 4.25 11.16 -2.64
C ASN A 479 4.56 10.35 -3.90
N ARG A 480 4.97 11.03 -4.98
CA ARG A 480 5.45 10.32 -6.16
C ARG A 480 6.75 9.59 -5.84
N LEU A 481 6.86 8.35 -6.28
CA LEU A 481 8.12 7.64 -6.32
C LEU A 481 9.06 8.36 -7.29
N ALA A 482 10.32 8.56 -6.89
CA ALA A 482 11.31 9.32 -7.67
C ALA A 482 10.81 10.70 -8.16
N GLY A 483 9.95 11.37 -7.37
CA GLY A 483 9.58 12.76 -7.59
C GLY A 483 10.78 13.71 -7.45
N GLU A 484 10.62 14.97 -7.85
CA GLU A 484 11.70 15.97 -7.82
C GLU A 484 12.17 16.27 -6.39
N SER A 485 11.25 16.17 -5.42
CA SER A 485 11.52 16.34 -4.00
C SER A 485 10.48 15.59 -3.17
N ASN A 486 10.88 15.05 -2.02
CA ASN A 486 9.94 14.48 -1.04
C ASN A 486 9.03 15.53 -0.37
N THR A 487 9.26 16.83 -0.63
CA THR A 487 8.43 17.93 -0.14
C THR A 487 7.45 18.48 -1.17
N GLU A 488 7.41 17.94 -2.40
CA GLU A 488 6.70 18.54 -3.54
C GLU A 488 5.18 18.70 -3.35
N LEU A 489 4.58 17.89 -2.45
CA LEU A 489 3.16 17.94 -2.12
C LEU A 489 2.82 18.66 -0.81
N LEU A 490 3.80 19.07 0.02
CA LEU A 490 3.52 19.58 1.37
C LEU A 490 2.65 20.84 1.35
N ASP A 491 3.01 21.83 0.55
CA ASP A 491 2.26 23.10 0.45
C ASP A 491 0.85 22.87 -0.11
N PHE A 492 0.73 21.97 -1.09
CA PHE A 492 -0.54 21.59 -1.67
C PHE A 492 -1.46 20.91 -0.64
N ALA A 493 -0.95 19.89 0.04
CA ALA A 493 -1.70 19.09 1.02
C ALA A 493 -2.05 19.87 2.28
N SER A 494 -1.23 20.85 2.69
CA SER A 494 -1.47 21.69 3.87
C SER A 494 -2.74 22.54 3.77
N ARG A 495 -3.30 22.69 2.57
CA ARG A 495 -4.56 23.41 2.32
C ARG A 495 -5.79 22.64 2.78
N PHE A 496 -5.66 21.34 3.05
CA PHE A 496 -6.77 20.43 3.24
C PHE A 496 -6.81 19.86 4.67
N PRO A 497 -7.87 20.14 5.45
CA PRO A 497 -8.04 19.56 6.79
C PRO A 497 -8.09 18.02 6.77
N GLY A 498 -7.38 17.39 7.71
CA GLY A 498 -7.35 15.94 7.88
C GLY A 498 -6.59 15.19 6.78
N VAL A 499 -5.70 15.87 6.05
CA VAL A 499 -4.81 15.23 5.07
C VAL A 499 -3.53 14.72 5.73
N VAL A 500 -3.07 13.59 5.21
CA VAL A 500 -1.85 12.89 5.57
C VAL A 500 -0.99 12.74 4.32
N ILE A 501 0.31 13.00 4.41
CA ILE A 501 1.28 12.67 3.37
C ILE A 501 1.90 11.32 3.68
N ASP A 502 1.87 10.43 2.69
CA ASP A 502 2.52 9.13 2.76
C ASP A 502 3.89 9.13 2.08
N VAL A 503 4.85 8.46 2.71
CA VAL A 503 6.19 8.19 2.20
C VAL A 503 6.58 6.75 2.45
N HIS A 504 7.21 6.13 1.46
CA HIS A 504 7.63 4.74 1.53
C HIS A 504 9.15 4.66 1.65
N TYR A 505 9.64 3.90 2.63
CA TYR A 505 11.05 3.81 2.95
C TYR A 505 11.56 2.38 2.96
N TYR A 506 12.34 2.07 1.94
CA TYR A 506 13.07 0.81 1.81
C TYR A 506 14.59 1.06 1.71
N ASN A 507 15.37 0.12 2.22
CA ASN A 507 16.83 0.13 2.18
C ASN A 507 17.39 -0.96 1.24
N LEU A 508 16.74 -1.21 0.10
CA LEU A 508 17.12 -2.32 -0.79
C LEU A 508 16.88 -2.13 -2.30
N PHE A 509 16.15 -1.10 -2.73
CA PHE A 509 15.79 -0.91 -4.15
C PHE A 509 16.75 -0.01 -4.94
N ASN A 510 17.52 0.84 -4.26
CA ASN A 510 18.56 1.65 -4.89
C ASN A 510 19.92 0.95 -4.72
N ASP A 511 20.31 0.17 -5.73
CA ASP A 511 21.57 -0.59 -5.73
C ASP A 511 22.81 0.32 -5.57
N ASP A 512 22.81 1.51 -6.17
CA ASP A 512 23.92 2.47 -6.05
C ASP A 512 24.13 2.93 -4.59
N THR A 513 23.07 2.89 -3.79
CA THR A 513 23.10 3.28 -2.37
C THR A 513 23.32 2.10 -1.45
N PHE A 514 22.52 1.04 -1.57
CA PHE A 514 22.37 0.03 -0.52
C PHE A 514 23.20 -1.24 -0.74
N LYS A 515 23.51 -1.59 -2.00
CA LYS A 515 24.13 -2.89 -2.36
C LYS A 515 25.44 -3.19 -1.62
N ASN A 516 26.20 -2.14 -1.29
CA ASN A 516 27.51 -2.26 -0.67
C ASN A 516 27.53 -1.83 0.81
N LEU A 517 26.37 -1.50 1.40
CA LEU A 517 26.31 -1.12 2.81
C LEU A 517 26.32 -2.36 3.70
N ASN A 518 27.18 -2.34 4.71
CA ASN A 518 27.16 -3.35 5.78
C ASN A 518 26.04 -3.05 6.81
N VAL A 519 25.94 -3.91 7.82
CA VAL A 519 24.96 -3.82 8.92
C VAL A 519 24.97 -2.44 9.59
N GLU A 520 26.12 -1.96 10.05
CA GLU A 520 26.21 -0.69 10.77
C GLU A 520 25.89 0.49 9.84
N GLN A 521 26.39 0.47 8.61
CA GLN A 521 26.12 1.53 7.63
C GLN A 521 24.63 1.65 7.31
N ASN A 522 23.91 0.53 7.19
CA ASN A 522 22.47 0.56 7.00
C ASN A 522 21.72 1.12 8.23
N ILE A 523 22.12 0.71 9.44
CA ILE A 523 21.53 1.24 10.69
C ILE A 523 21.79 2.74 10.82
N GLU A 524 23.01 3.20 10.54
CA GLU A 524 23.37 4.62 10.55
C GLU A 524 22.63 5.40 9.46
N PHE A 525 22.44 4.82 8.28
CA PHE A 525 21.64 5.44 7.21
C PHE A 525 20.22 5.74 7.67
N VAL A 526 19.58 4.82 8.40
CA VAL A 526 18.25 5.05 8.99
C VAL A 526 18.31 6.17 10.04
N LYS A 527 19.24 6.08 10.99
CA LYS A 527 19.37 7.03 12.11
C LYS A 527 19.73 8.45 11.68
N ASN A 528 20.42 8.60 10.55
CA ASN A 528 20.92 9.88 10.05
C ASN A 528 20.13 10.34 8.82
N SER A 529 20.31 9.66 7.68
CA SER A 529 19.76 10.07 6.39
C SER A 529 18.23 10.03 6.38
N ARG A 530 17.62 8.89 6.72
CA ARG A 530 16.14 8.78 6.77
C ARG A 530 15.54 9.71 7.81
N LYS A 531 16.17 9.85 8.99
CA LYS A 531 15.74 10.81 10.00
C LYS A 531 15.76 12.25 9.49
N ALA A 532 16.78 12.65 8.72
CA ALA A 532 16.86 13.98 8.14
C ALA A 532 15.80 14.19 7.04
N GLU A 533 15.63 13.24 6.13
CA GLU A 533 14.57 13.25 5.11
C GLU A 533 13.19 13.39 5.75
N PHE A 534 12.93 12.58 6.78
CA PHE A 534 11.69 12.58 7.53
C PHE A 534 11.44 13.90 8.27
N SER A 535 12.49 14.52 8.80
CA SER A 535 12.40 15.84 9.46
C SER A 535 12.06 16.96 8.46
N ASN A 536 12.43 16.81 7.18
CA ASN A 536 12.11 17.79 6.15
C ASN A 536 10.62 17.80 5.76
N ILE A 537 9.95 16.65 5.86
CA ILE A 537 8.51 16.53 5.57
C ILE A 537 7.64 16.79 6.80
N THR A 538 8.19 16.60 8.01
CA THR A 538 7.49 16.83 9.29
C THR A 538 7.82 18.21 9.87
N LYS A 539 7.35 19.28 9.24
CA LYS A 539 7.56 20.67 9.70
C LYS A 539 6.33 21.22 10.44
N GLN A 540 6.54 22.29 11.22
CA GLN A 540 5.43 22.98 11.88
C GLN A 540 4.43 23.49 10.82
N LYS A 541 3.14 23.17 10.98
CA LYS A 541 2.04 23.43 10.03
C LYS A 541 2.05 22.58 8.74
N SER A 542 2.88 21.54 8.65
CA SER A 542 2.74 20.50 7.61
C SER A 542 1.48 19.65 7.82
N PRO A 543 1.01 18.92 6.80
CA PRO A 543 0.04 17.85 6.97
C PRO A 543 0.58 16.78 7.92
N LEU A 544 -0.30 15.89 8.37
CA LEU A 544 0.16 14.71 9.10
C LEU A 544 1.06 13.86 8.20
N THR A 545 1.96 13.08 8.78
CA THR A 545 2.96 12.28 8.07
C THR A 545 2.79 10.81 8.40
N PHE A 546 2.80 9.97 7.37
CA PHE A 546 2.67 8.52 7.46
C PHE A 546 3.86 7.87 6.77
N VAL A 547 4.43 6.84 7.41
CA VAL A 547 5.36 5.93 6.74
C VAL A 547 4.56 4.67 6.38
N GLY A 548 3.82 4.74 5.27
CA GLY A 548 2.84 3.73 4.87
C GLY A 548 3.45 2.42 4.44
N GLU A 549 4.72 2.44 4.01
CA GLU A 549 5.43 1.23 3.68
C GLU A 549 6.90 1.27 4.14
N TRP A 550 7.29 0.25 4.89
CA TRP A 550 8.66 -0.07 5.24
C TRP A 550 8.79 -1.55 5.59
N ALA A 551 9.96 -2.13 5.40
CA ALA A 551 10.25 -3.51 5.78
C ALA A 551 11.62 -3.60 6.46
N ALA A 552 11.80 -4.63 7.28
CA ALA A 552 13.09 -4.95 7.89
C ALA A 552 13.94 -5.90 7.01
N GLU A 553 13.67 -5.91 5.70
CA GLU A 553 14.52 -6.53 4.68
C GLU A 553 15.46 -5.48 4.07
N TRP A 554 16.71 -5.87 3.83
CA TRP A 554 17.83 -4.99 3.47
C TRP A 554 18.93 -5.70 2.67
N LYS A 555 18.73 -6.98 2.31
CA LYS A 555 19.60 -7.84 1.48
C LYS A 555 21.04 -7.98 2.01
N VAL A 556 21.29 -7.69 3.28
CA VAL A 556 22.60 -7.91 3.90
C VAL A 556 22.79 -9.41 4.16
N ASN A 557 23.69 -10.03 3.40
CA ASN A 557 23.97 -11.46 3.48
C ASN A 557 24.60 -11.84 4.82
N GLY A 558 24.02 -12.87 5.47
CA GLY A 558 24.56 -13.44 6.71
C GLY A 558 24.32 -12.63 7.98
N ALA A 559 23.49 -11.59 7.93
CA ALA A 559 23.14 -10.81 9.11
C ALA A 559 22.45 -11.67 10.19
N SER A 560 22.86 -11.51 11.44
CA SER A 560 22.33 -12.23 12.59
C SER A 560 20.93 -11.74 12.97
N LYS A 561 20.21 -12.52 13.79
CA LYS A 561 18.92 -12.11 14.33
C LYS A 561 19.02 -10.80 15.12
N GLU A 562 20.07 -10.63 15.92
CA GLU A 562 20.33 -9.42 16.70
C GLU A 562 20.57 -8.21 15.78
N GLU A 563 21.20 -8.41 14.62
CA GLU A 563 21.42 -7.33 13.65
C GLU A 563 20.12 -6.90 12.98
N TYR A 564 19.24 -7.85 12.61
CA TYR A 564 17.89 -7.53 12.13
C TYR A 564 17.05 -6.83 13.20
N GLN A 565 17.12 -7.26 14.47
CA GLN A 565 16.46 -6.58 15.59
C GLN A 565 16.93 -5.13 15.74
N ARG A 566 18.24 -4.89 15.66
CA ARG A 566 18.83 -3.55 15.74
C ARG A 566 18.40 -2.67 14.56
N PHE A 567 18.32 -3.24 13.36
CA PHE A 567 17.86 -2.53 12.17
C PHE A 567 16.37 -2.16 12.26
N ALA A 568 15.51 -3.13 12.58
CA ALA A 568 14.08 -2.89 12.77
C ALA A 568 13.82 -1.89 13.90
N GLN A 569 14.58 -1.95 15.00
CA GLN A 569 14.47 -0.97 16.08
C GLN A 569 14.87 0.43 15.62
N ALA A 570 15.94 0.58 14.85
CA ALA A 570 16.34 1.87 14.30
C ALA A 570 15.26 2.46 13.37
N GLN A 571 14.62 1.61 12.56
CA GLN A 571 13.47 1.99 11.74
C GLN A 571 12.29 2.44 12.60
N LEU A 572 11.89 1.65 13.61
CA LEU A 572 10.82 2.02 14.54
C LEU A 572 11.10 3.32 15.30
N ASP A 573 12.35 3.56 15.73
CA ASP A 573 12.76 4.79 16.42
C ASP A 573 12.66 6.05 15.54
N VAL A 574 12.80 5.89 14.23
CA VAL A 574 12.76 6.99 13.25
C VAL A 574 11.36 7.14 12.66
N TYR A 575 10.79 6.07 12.12
CA TYR A 575 9.48 6.05 11.47
C TYR A 575 8.34 6.17 12.49
N GLY A 576 8.54 5.71 13.73
CA GLY A 576 7.60 5.92 14.84
C GLY A 576 7.39 7.39 15.23
N ARG A 577 8.19 8.32 14.68
CA ARG A 577 8.02 9.78 14.82
C ARG A 577 6.98 10.36 13.85
N ALA A 578 6.47 9.53 12.93
CA ALA A 578 5.38 9.88 12.04
C ALA A 578 4.15 10.34 12.82
N THR A 579 3.66 11.53 12.44
CA THR A 579 2.60 12.21 13.19
C THR A 579 1.23 11.55 12.98
N PHE A 580 1.06 10.87 11.84
CA PHE A 580 -0.04 9.93 11.63
C PHE A 580 0.31 8.53 12.11
N GLY A 581 1.48 8.00 11.75
CA GLY A 581 1.93 6.66 12.16
C GLY A 581 2.73 5.93 11.08
N TRP A 582 2.74 4.60 11.11
CA TRP A 582 3.44 3.78 10.13
C TRP A 582 2.68 2.48 9.82
N ALA A 583 2.96 1.89 8.65
CA ALA A 583 2.52 0.55 8.27
C ALA A 583 3.68 -0.30 7.75
N TYR A 584 3.87 -1.48 8.35
CA TYR A 584 4.90 -2.42 7.90
C TYR A 584 4.44 -3.14 6.62
N TRP A 585 5.31 -3.23 5.62
CA TRP A 585 5.09 -4.05 4.43
C TRP A 585 5.83 -5.39 4.60
N ASN A 586 5.15 -6.51 4.84
CA ASN A 586 3.71 -6.77 4.83
C ASN A 586 3.29 -7.70 5.98
N PHE A 587 2.00 -8.00 6.15
CA PHE A 587 1.54 -8.92 7.21
C PHE A 587 2.01 -10.37 6.97
N LYS A 588 1.76 -10.89 5.78
CA LYS A 588 2.16 -12.23 5.31
C LYS A 588 2.98 -12.12 4.02
N ASN A 589 4.01 -12.95 3.91
CA ASN A 589 4.87 -13.07 2.74
C ASN A 589 5.62 -14.42 2.80
N VAL A 590 5.94 -15.01 1.65
CA VAL A 590 6.82 -16.21 1.59
C VAL A 590 8.26 -15.92 2.04
N ASN A 591 8.69 -14.67 1.95
CA ASN A 591 9.99 -14.20 2.42
C ASN A 591 9.87 -13.69 3.86
N ASN A 592 10.57 -14.34 4.78
CA ASN A 592 10.42 -14.14 6.23
C ASN A 592 10.53 -12.68 6.70
N HIS A 593 11.52 -11.90 6.24
CA HIS A 593 11.71 -10.51 6.68
C HIS A 593 10.78 -9.50 6.00
N TRP A 594 9.91 -9.98 5.10
CA TRP A 594 8.77 -9.22 4.58
C TRP A 594 7.45 -9.61 5.27
N SER A 595 7.47 -10.60 6.17
CA SER A 595 6.29 -11.09 6.89
C SER A 595 6.34 -10.63 8.35
N LEU A 596 5.57 -9.59 8.70
CA LEU A 596 5.50 -9.08 10.06
C LEU A 596 5.03 -10.15 11.05
N GLU A 597 4.09 -11.00 10.64
CA GLU A 597 3.63 -12.13 11.45
C GLU A 597 4.80 -13.03 11.83
N TRP A 598 5.64 -13.39 10.86
CA TRP A 598 6.84 -14.20 11.11
C TRP A 598 7.85 -13.47 11.99
N MET A 599 8.08 -12.17 11.73
CA MET A 599 9.02 -11.34 12.48
C MET A 599 8.63 -11.23 13.96
N ILE A 600 7.34 -11.11 14.27
CA ILE A 600 6.83 -11.09 15.65
C ILE A 600 6.94 -12.48 16.29
N LYS A 601 6.43 -13.53 15.62
CA LYS A 601 6.44 -14.90 16.17
C LYS A 601 7.85 -15.43 16.46
N ASN A 602 8.83 -14.99 15.69
CA ASN A 602 10.23 -15.40 15.85
C ASN A 602 11.07 -14.40 16.66
N GLY A 603 10.45 -13.35 17.23
CA GLY A 603 11.10 -12.39 18.12
C GLY A 603 12.14 -11.50 17.44
N TYR A 604 11.97 -11.18 16.16
CA TYR A 604 12.76 -10.18 15.45
C TYR A 604 12.22 -8.77 15.67
N ILE A 605 10.90 -8.64 15.86
CA ILE A 605 10.22 -7.39 16.21
C ILE A 605 9.35 -7.62 17.45
N SER A 606 9.38 -6.69 18.40
CA SER A 606 8.44 -6.65 19.54
C SER A 606 7.73 -5.31 19.55
N LEU A 607 6.40 -5.32 19.46
CA LEU A 607 5.55 -4.12 19.48
C LEU A 607 4.82 -3.92 20.81
N LYS A 608 4.81 -4.96 21.66
CA LYS A 608 4.26 -4.90 23.01
C LYS A 608 5.24 -4.13 23.91
N ILE A 609 4.73 -3.08 24.55
CA ILE A 609 5.41 -2.34 25.61
C ILE A 609 5.18 -3.08 26.92
#